data_AF-A0A7W0F1S3-F1
#
_entry.id   AF-A0A7W0F1S3-F1
#
_cell.length_a   1.000
_cell.length_b   1.000
_cell.length_c   1.000
_cell.angle_alpha   90.00
_cell.angle_beta   90.00
_cell.angle_gamma   90.00
#
_symmetry.space_group_name_H-M   'P 1'
#
loop_
_entity.id
_entity.type
_entity.pdbx_description
1 polymer ?
#
loop_
_entity_poly.entity_id
_entity_poly.type
_entity_poly.pdbx_seq_one_letter_code
_entity_poly.pdbx_strand_id
1 'polypeptide(L)'
;MRLPCSGFGICRKVMNCAIDHIPMYPILLTLKTISRAKLSGLMILSGLLAVLVVAGLVAVITGLTATLVHFKTGWLDTVFNWVTGIATGIGGWFMLPVFTVLIGGIFQETVIQKVERTYYPGALQKQGPTFWADLAHDIRFTLKALFLNLLAMPFYFIGIGFAISIVLNSYLLGREFFEGVAGYHLGKDEAGELARKHPRMVYGGGFAITLISLAPVLNLFVPILAVVWMVHVYHRIQEQGK
;
A
#
# COMPACT_ATOMS: atom_id res chain seq x y z
N MET A 1 51.63 2.94 -14.19
CA MET A 1 50.74 1.91 -14.78
C MET A 1 49.44 1.90 -13.97
N ARG A 2 48.27 1.92 -14.65
CA ARG A 2 46.87 2.13 -14.19
C ARG A 2 46.32 3.57 -14.29
N LEU A 3 45.66 3.84 -15.43
CA LEU A 3 44.49 4.73 -15.61
C LEU A 3 43.22 4.04 -15.00
N PRO A 4 41.95 4.55 -15.04
CA PRO A 4 41.40 5.70 -15.80
C PRO A 4 40.18 6.46 -15.16
N CYS A 5 39.63 7.40 -15.94
CA CYS A 5 38.20 7.77 -16.08
C CYS A 5 37.58 8.93 -15.28
N SER A 6 37.75 10.13 -15.87
CA SER A 6 36.67 11.02 -16.35
C SER A 6 35.22 10.53 -16.13
N GLY A 7 34.40 11.31 -15.41
CA GLY A 7 32.97 10.99 -15.26
C GLY A 7 32.06 12.01 -14.56
N PHE A 8 32.56 13.20 -14.19
CA PHE A 8 31.78 14.14 -13.35
C PHE A 8 30.79 15.03 -14.12
N GLY A 9 30.93 15.13 -15.46
CA GLY A 9 30.10 16.04 -16.28
C GLY A 9 28.77 15.46 -16.77
N ILE A 10 28.65 14.13 -16.87
CA ILE A 10 27.46 13.48 -17.46
C ILE A 10 26.35 13.28 -16.42
N CYS A 11 26.71 13.11 -15.15
CA CYS A 11 25.76 12.87 -14.06
C CYS A 11 24.81 14.06 -13.81
N ARG A 12 25.29 15.30 -14.01
CA ARG A 12 24.46 16.50 -13.82
C ARG A 12 23.45 16.72 -14.96
N LYS A 13 23.74 16.24 -16.19
CA LYS A 13 22.86 16.46 -17.35
C LYS A 13 21.69 15.46 -17.42
N VAL A 14 21.85 14.26 -16.86
CA VAL A 14 20.73 13.32 -16.66
C VAL A 14 19.80 13.79 -15.54
N MET A 15 20.35 14.45 -14.52
CA MET A 15 19.58 14.96 -13.37
C MET A 15 18.72 16.20 -13.72
N ASN A 16 19.18 17.06 -14.64
CA ASN A 16 18.44 18.27 -15.05
C ASN A 16 17.41 18.04 -16.17
N CYS A 17 17.37 16.88 -16.82
CA CYS A 17 16.36 16.56 -17.84
C CYS A 17 15.14 15.80 -17.26
N ALA A 18 15.24 15.36 -15.99
CA ALA A 18 14.15 14.71 -15.24
C ALA A 18 13.30 15.71 -14.42
N ILE A 19 13.44 17.00 -14.75
CA ILE A 19 12.72 18.13 -14.20
C ILE A 19 11.79 18.59 -15.32
N ASP A 20 10.59 18.00 -15.46
CA ASP A 20 9.39 18.70 -15.99
C ASP A 20 8.20 17.80 -16.24
N HIS A 21 8.37 16.48 -16.38
CA HIS A 21 7.22 15.60 -16.50
C HIS A 21 6.95 14.90 -15.17
N ILE A 22 5.79 15.24 -14.58
CA ILE A 22 4.95 14.44 -13.69
C ILE A 22 5.51 13.02 -13.55
N PRO A 23 5.83 12.50 -12.34
CA PRO A 23 6.42 11.18 -12.22
C PRO A 23 5.31 10.14 -12.44
N MET A 24 4.88 10.00 -13.68
CA MET A 24 4.42 8.76 -14.26
C MET A 24 5.66 7.89 -14.39
N TYR A 25 6.23 7.47 -13.25
CA TYR A 25 7.19 6.36 -13.30
C TYR A 25 6.43 5.22 -13.96
N PRO A 26 6.95 4.63 -15.05
CA PRO A 26 6.25 3.55 -15.69
C PRO A 26 6.12 2.43 -14.65
N ILE A 27 4.91 1.90 -14.50
CA ILE A 27 4.59 0.75 -13.63
C ILE A 27 5.55 -0.41 -13.91
N LEU A 28 6.09 -0.46 -15.15
CA LEU A 28 7.18 -1.34 -15.57
C LEU A 28 8.49 -1.18 -14.78
N LEU A 29 8.89 0.03 -14.36
CA LEU A 29 10.10 0.25 -13.57
C LEU A 29 9.90 -0.29 -12.14
N THR A 30 8.73 -0.07 -11.53
CA THR A 30 8.38 -0.68 -10.22
C THR A 30 8.31 -2.20 -10.30
N LEU A 31 7.77 -2.78 -11.37
CA LEU A 31 7.79 -4.23 -11.63
C LEU A 31 9.22 -4.77 -11.82
N LYS A 32 10.08 -4.04 -12.54
CA LYS A 32 11.50 -4.42 -12.72
C LYS A 32 12.29 -4.33 -11.40
N THR A 33 11.97 -3.36 -10.55
CA THR A 33 12.53 -3.21 -9.19
C THR A 33 12.10 -4.35 -8.28
N ILE A 34 10.82 -4.75 -8.29
CA ILE A 34 10.29 -5.91 -7.55
C ILE A 34 11.02 -7.20 -7.97
N SER A 35 11.24 -7.37 -9.27
CA SER A 35 11.94 -8.54 -9.83
C SER A 35 13.43 -8.57 -9.46
N ARG A 36 14.13 -7.43 -9.50
CA ARG A 36 15.55 -7.35 -9.10
C ARG A 36 15.78 -7.46 -7.60
N ALA A 37 14.85 -6.99 -6.76
CA ALA A 37 14.97 -7.05 -5.30
C ALA A 37 14.63 -8.42 -4.70
N LYS A 38 14.36 -9.47 -5.51
CA LYS A 38 13.85 -10.77 -5.03
C LYS A 38 12.66 -10.59 -4.05
N LEU A 39 11.78 -9.61 -4.32
CA LEU A 39 10.57 -9.38 -3.52
C LEU A 39 9.40 -10.24 -4.02
N SER A 40 9.50 -10.81 -5.23
CA SER A 40 8.51 -11.72 -5.80
C SER A 40 8.19 -12.91 -4.90
N GLY A 41 9.18 -13.50 -4.23
CA GLY A 41 8.96 -14.58 -3.27
C GLY A 41 8.10 -14.17 -2.06
N LEU A 42 8.24 -12.93 -1.60
CA LEU A 42 7.50 -12.39 -0.46
C LEU A 42 6.07 -12.01 -0.85
N MET A 43 5.92 -11.41 -2.04
CA MET A 43 4.62 -11.11 -2.63
C MET A 43 3.82 -12.38 -2.91
N ILE A 44 4.45 -13.40 -3.52
CA ILE A 44 3.83 -14.69 -3.78
C ILE A 44 3.54 -15.42 -2.47
N LEU A 45 4.45 -15.42 -1.50
CA LEU A 45 4.20 -16.05 -0.20
C LEU A 45 3.01 -15.40 0.52
N SER A 46 2.91 -14.08 0.49
CA SER A 46 1.81 -13.36 1.13
C SER A 46 0.47 -13.58 0.42
N GLY A 47 0.45 -13.52 -0.92
CA GLY A 47 -0.74 -13.81 -1.71
C GLY A 47 -1.16 -15.28 -1.57
N LEU A 48 -0.21 -16.20 -1.57
CA LEU A 48 -0.45 -17.63 -1.36
C LEU A 48 -0.98 -17.88 0.06
N LEU A 49 -0.39 -17.25 1.09
CA LEU A 49 -0.86 -17.35 2.46
C LEU A 49 -2.29 -16.83 2.60
N ALA A 50 -2.62 -15.68 2.01
CA ALA A 50 -3.99 -15.15 2.00
C ALA A 50 -4.96 -16.12 1.33
N VAL A 51 -4.61 -16.64 0.16
CA VAL A 51 -5.44 -17.61 -0.57
C VAL A 51 -5.58 -18.91 0.22
N LEU A 52 -4.53 -19.41 0.86
CA LEU A 52 -4.56 -20.61 1.68
C LEU A 52 -5.40 -20.44 2.94
N VAL A 53 -5.33 -19.29 3.61
CA VAL A 53 -6.16 -19.02 4.79
C VAL A 53 -7.63 -18.93 4.38
N VAL A 54 -7.95 -18.22 3.29
CA VAL A 54 -9.32 -18.14 2.79
C VAL A 54 -9.82 -19.51 2.35
N ALA A 55 -9.06 -20.24 1.53
CA ALA A 55 -9.42 -21.58 1.07
C ALA A 55 -9.58 -22.57 2.24
N GLY A 56 -8.71 -22.48 3.25
CA GLY A 56 -8.79 -23.26 4.47
C GLY A 56 -10.06 -22.93 5.27
N LEU A 57 -10.39 -21.65 5.43
CA LEU A 57 -11.61 -21.21 6.12
C LEU A 57 -12.86 -21.71 5.39
N VAL A 58 -12.89 -21.57 4.06
CA VAL A 58 -13.97 -22.06 3.19
C VAL A 58 -14.10 -23.58 3.30
N ALA A 59 -13.00 -24.32 3.28
CA ALA A 59 -12.98 -25.77 3.41
C ALA A 59 -13.46 -26.22 4.80
N VAL A 60 -13.05 -25.53 5.87
CA VAL A 60 -13.50 -25.79 7.24
C VAL A 60 -14.99 -25.52 7.38
N ILE A 61 -15.49 -24.38 6.87
CA ILE A 61 -16.92 -24.03 6.93
C ILE A 61 -17.75 -25.03 6.12
N THR A 62 -17.32 -25.39 4.91
CA THR A 62 -18.03 -26.35 4.05
C THR A 62 -18.01 -27.75 4.67
N GLY A 63 -16.87 -28.16 5.23
CA GLY A 63 -16.71 -29.45 5.91
C GLY A 63 -17.52 -29.56 7.21
N LEU A 64 -17.56 -28.50 8.02
CA LEU A 64 -18.42 -28.44 9.21
C LEU A 64 -19.89 -28.50 8.82
N THR A 65 -20.29 -27.78 7.77
CA THR A 65 -21.70 -27.76 7.33
C THR A 65 -22.13 -29.13 6.81
N ALA A 66 -21.29 -29.80 6.02
CA ALA A 66 -21.57 -31.15 5.50
C ALA A 66 -21.69 -32.20 6.62
N THR A 67 -20.95 -32.05 7.72
CA THR A 67 -20.96 -33.01 8.84
C THR A 67 -22.06 -32.73 9.88
N LEU A 68 -22.42 -31.46 10.10
CA LEU A 68 -23.42 -31.06 11.10
C LEU A 68 -24.85 -30.97 10.56
N VAL A 69 -25.01 -30.77 9.24
CA VAL A 69 -26.31 -30.46 8.61
C VAL A 69 -26.70 -31.57 7.63
N HIS A 70 -26.93 -32.79 8.13
CA HIS A 70 -27.59 -33.84 7.36
C HIS A 70 -29.11 -33.73 7.56
N PHE A 71 -29.78 -32.86 6.80
CA PHE A 71 -31.24 -32.80 6.83
C PHE A 71 -31.83 -33.98 6.03
N LYS A 72 -32.79 -34.69 6.64
CA LYS A 72 -33.50 -35.83 6.02
C LYS A 72 -34.39 -35.42 4.83
N THR A 73 -34.53 -34.12 4.56
CA THR A 73 -35.42 -33.53 3.55
C THR A 73 -34.59 -32.82 2.48
N GLY A 74 -34.37 -33.48 1.32
CA GLY A 74 -33.38 -33.06 0.32
C GLY A 74 -33.54 -31.66 -0.28
N TRP A 75 -34.75 -31.08 -0.28
CA TRP A 75 -34.95 -29.70 -0.75
C TRP A 75 -34.42 -28.66 0.26
N LEU A 76 -34.54 -28.94 1.56
CA LEU A 76 -34.05 -28.06 2.62
C LEU A 76 -32.52 -28.02 2.64
N ASP A 77 -31.91 -29.19 2.43
CA ASP A 77 -30.47 -29.36 2.29
C ASP A 77 -29.91 -28.58 1.08
N THR A 78 -30.60 -28.67 -0.06
CA THR A 78 -30.21 -27.92 -1.27
C THR A 78 -30.24 -26.41 -1.03
N VAL A 79 -31.29 -25.88 -0.41
CA VAL A 79 -31.41 -24.45 -0.11
C VAL A 79 -30.32 -24.00 0.88
N PHE A 80 -30.07 -24.76 1.94
CA PHE A 80 -29.02 -24.44 2.92
C PHE A 80 -27.63 -24.43 2.30
N ASN A 81 -27.33 -25.36 1.39
CA ASN A 81 -26.05 -25.44 0.72
C ASN A 81 -25.81 -24.24 -0.22
N TRP A 82 -26.84 -23.83 -0.96
CA TRP A 82 -26.80 -22.60 -1.77
C TRP A 82 -26.60 -21.34 -0.92
N VAL A 83 -27.34 -21.20 0.17
CA VAL A 83 -27.22 -20.06 1.09
C VAL A 83 -25.82 -20.00 1.71
N THR A 84 -25.28 -21.15 2.14
CA THR A 84 -23.94 -21.26 2.72
C THR A 84 -22.87 -20.94 1.68
N GLY A 85 -23.01 -21.44 0.44
CA GLY A 85 -22.08 -21.15 -0.66
C GLY A 85 -22.05 -19.65 -1.00
N ILE A 86 -23.22 -19.01 -1.09
CA ILE A 86 -23.32 -17.56 -1.35
C ILE A 86 -22.73 -16.76 -0.17
N ALA A 87 -23.11 -17.08 1.06
CA ALA A 87 -22.61 -16.41 2.26
C ALA A 87 -21.08 -16.53 2.37
N THR A 88 -20.54 -17.70 2.06
CA THR A 88 -19.11 -17.97 2.07
C THR A 88 -18.39 -17.26 0.92
N GLY A 89 -18.98 -17.22 -0.27
CA GLY A 89 -18.42 -16.49 -1.41
C GLY A 89 -18.34 -14.98 -1.18
N ILE A 90 -19.43 -14.39 -0.65
CA ILE A 90 -19.45 -12.97 -0.26
C ILE A 90 -18.46 -12.73 0.89
N GLY A 91 -18.47 -13.58 1.92
CA GLY A 91 -17.51 -13.49 3.04
C GLY A 91 -16.06 -13.55 2.57
N GLY A 92 -15.72 -14.45 1.64
CA GLY A 92 -14.41 -14.56 1.03
C GLY A 92 -14.03 -13.31 0.24
N TRP A 93 -14.97 -12.73 -0.51
CA TRP A 93 -14.74 -11.48 -1.24
C TRP A 93 -14.42 -10.30 -0.31
N PHE A 94 -15.16 -10.16 0.80
CA PHE A 94 -14.90 -9.14 1.82
C PHE A 94 -13.61 -9.38 2.60
N MET A 95 -13.17 -10.64 2.72
CA MET A 95 -11.90 -10.98 3.38
C MET A 95 -10.68 -10.55 2.57
N LEU A 96 -10.73 -10.59 1.24
CA LEU A 96 -9.61 -10.20 0.37
C LEU A 96 -8.97 -8.85 0.75
N PRO A 97 -9.70 -7.72 0.80
CA PRO A 97 -9.11 -6.43 1.17
C PRO A 97 -8.55 -6.43 2.59
N VAL A 98 -9.20 -7.09 3.56
CA VAL A 98 -8.70 -7.20 4.94
C VAL A 98 -7.34 -7.89 4.98
N PHE A 99 -7.18 -9.00 4.25
CA PHE A 99 -5.89 -9.68 4.14
C PHE A 99 -4.83 -8.81 3.48
N THR A 100 -5.17 -8.04 2.45
CA THR A 100 -4.20 -7.17 1.77
C THR A 100 -3.63 -6.10 2.70
N VAL A 101 -4.48 -5.49 3.55
CA VAL A 101 -4.04 -4.50 4.55
C VAL A 101 -3.16 -5.14 5.61
N LEU A 102 -3.58 -6.30 6.14
CA LEU A 102 -2.82 -7.03 7.17
C LEU A 102 -1.42 -7.43 6.67
N ILE A 103 -1.36 -8.01 5.47
CA ILE A 103 -0.13 -8.36 4.79
C ILE A 103 0.71 -7.11 4.53
N GLY A 104 0.11 -6.07 3.97
CA GLY A 104 0.75 -4.79 3.70
C GLY A 104 1.47 -4.24 4.92
N GLY A 105 0.79 -4.19 6.07
CA GLY A 105 1.37 -3.71 7.32
C GLY A 105 2.54 -4.55 7.82
N ILE A 106 2.43 -5.89 7.80
CA ILE A 106 3.51 -6.78 8.27
C ILE A 106 4.75 -6.68 7.36
N PHE A 107 4.55 -6.57 6.04
CA PHE A 107 5.66 -6.52 5.09
C PHE A 107 6.21 -5.11 4.86
N GLN A 108 5.52 -4.06 5.29
CA GLN A 108 5.93 -2.66 5.09
C GLN A 108 7.38 -2.43 5.54
N GLU A 109 7.72 -2.79 6.78
CA GLU A 109 9.07 -2.63 7.32
C GLU A 109 10.12 -3.44 6.52
N THR A 110 9.80 -4.69 6.18
CA THR A 110 10.70 -5.57 5.42
C THR A 110 10.97 -5.01 4.02
N VAL A 111 9.93 -4.46 3.37
CA VAL A 111 10.02 -3.86 2.04
C VAL A 111 10.90 -2.60 2.10
N ILE A 112 10.68 -1.72 3.08
CA ILE A 112 11.50 -0.51 3.30
C ILE A 112 12.99 -0.89 3.40
N GLN A 113 13.32 -1.78 4.34
CA GLN A 113 14.70 -2.21 4.58
C GLN A 113 15.34 -2.84 3.33
N LYS A 114 14.57 -3.62 2.56
CA LYS A 114 15.10 -4.32 1.38
C LYS A 114 15.32 -3.38 0.21
N VAL A 115 14.42 -2.42 0.00
CA VAL A 115 14.57 -1.38 -1.03
C VAL A 115 15.78 -0.50 -0.70
N GLU A 116 15.92 -0.07 0.55
CA GLU A 116 17.05 0.76 0.98
C GLU A 116 18.39 0.05 0.86
N ARG A 117 18.49 -1.21 1.27
CA ARG A 117 19.73 -1.99 1.06
C ARG A 117 20.12 -2.11 -0.41
N THR A 118 19.14 -2.08 -1.32
CA THR A 118 19.37 -2.27 -2.75
C THR A 118 19.68 -0.95 -3.46
N TYR A 119 18.98 0.14 -3.12
CA TYR A 119 19.03 1.41 -3.84
C TYR A 119 19.71 2.54 -3.04
N TYR A 120 19.69 2.48 -1.71
CA TYR A 120 20.19 3.53 -0.80
C TYR A 120 21.06 2.95 0.32
N PRO A 121 22.22 2.33 0.01
CA PRO A 121 23.02 1.58 1.00
C PRO A 121 23.61 2.42 2.14
N GLY A 122 23.51 3.75 2.08
CA GLY A 122 23.96 4.67 3.13
C GLY A 122 22.86 5.24 4.05
N ALA A 123 21.59 4.87 3.84
CA ALA A 123 20.45 5.50 4.51
C ALA A 123 20.02 4.84 5.85
N LEU A 124 20.75 3.83 6.35
CA LEU A 124 20.44 3.17 7.63
C LEU A 124 20.67 4.12 8.83
N GLN A 125 19.74 5.04 9.09
CA GLN A 125 19.59 5.68 10.38
C GLN A 125 18.41 5.04 11.11
N LYS A 126 18.75 4.21 12.10
CA LYS A 126 17.80 3.67 13.08
C LYS A 126 17.46 4.75 14.09
N GLN A 127 16.23 5.25 14.08
CA GLN A 127 15.56 5.65 15.32
C GLN A 127 14.36 4.74 15.49
N GLY A 128 14.33 4.00 16.61
CA GLY A 128 13.29 3.01 16.88
C GLY A 128 11.92 3.67 17.10
N PRO A 129 10.82 3.04 16.68
CA PRO A 129 9.48 3.61 16.80
C PRO A 129 9.09 3.80 18.26
N THR A 130 8.58 4.98 18.60
CA THR A 130 7.95 5.25 19.90
C THR A 130 6.48 4.83 19.78
N PHE A 131 6.22 3.55 20.09
CA PHE A 131 4.92 2.87 19.96
C PHE A 131 3.72 3.67 20.51
N TRP A 132 3.94 4.47 21.57
CA TRP A 132 2.89 5.28 22.21
C TRP A 132 2.58 6.60 21.49
N ALA A 133 3.58 7.26 20.90
CA ALA A 133 3.37 8.46 20.09
C ALA A 133 2.69 8.08 18.76
N ASP A 134 3.05 6.91 18.22
CA ASP A 134 2.52 6.39 16.97
C ASP A 134 1.00 6.14 17.04
N LEU A 135 0.50 5.63 18.16
CA LEU A 135 -0.93 5.32 18.32
C LEU A 135 -1.80 6.59 18.37
N ALA A 136 -1.34 7.64 19.06
CA ALA A 136 -2.09 8.90 19.16
C ALA A 136 -2.17 9.62 17.79
N HIS A 137 -1.12 9.52 16.98
CA HIS A 137 -1.10 10.09 15.64
C HIS A 137 -2.05 9.32 14.70
N ASP A 138 -2.04 7.98 14.75
CA ASP A 138 -2.92 7.13 13.93
C ASP A 138 -4.41 7.36 14.25
N ILE A 139 -4.76 7.52 15.52
CA ILE A 139 -6.14 7.84 15.93
C ILE A 139 -6.58 9.18 15.35
N ARG A 140 -5.73 10.22 15.42
CA ARG A 140 -6.05 11.55 14.87
C ARG A 140 -6.15 11.52 13.35
N PHE A 141 -5.30 10.77 12.67
CA PHE A 141 -5.37 10.59 11.23
C PHE A 141 -6.66 9.84 10.85
N THR A 142 -6.98 8.75 11.55
CA THR A 142 -8.21 7.97 11.35
C THR A 142 -9.46 8.83 11.56
N LEU A 143 -9.50 9.64 12.61
CA LEU A 143 -10.60 10.58 12.86
C LEU A 143 -10.75 11.62 11.74
N LYS A 144 -9.63 12.17 11.24
CA LYS A 144 -9.66 13.06 10.07
C LYS A 144 -10.15 12.35 8.83
N ALA A 145 -9.63 11.15 8.55
CA ALA A 145 -10.04 10.34 7.40
C ALA A 145 -11.54 10.02 7.44
N LEU A 146 -12.06 9.68 8.62
CA LEU A 146 -13.48 9.45 8.85
C LEU A 146 -14.30 10.72 8.60
N PHE A 147 -13.88 11.84 9.17
CA PHE A 147 -14.55 13.13 8.99
C PHE A 147 -14.59 13.56 7.51
N LEU A 148 -13.46 13.43 6.81
CA LEU A 148 -13.34 13.77 5.40
C LEU A 148 -14.21 12.87 4.51
N ASN A 149 -14.28 11.56 4.80
CA ASN A 149 -15.18 10.64 4.10
C ASN A 149 -16.66 10.98 4.36
N LEU A 150 -17.02 11.34 5.59
CA LEU A 150 -18.37 11.76 5.93
C LEU A 150 -18.79 13.03 5.18
N LEU A 151 -17.85 13.97 5.03
CA LEU A 151 -18.05 15.20 4.26
C LEU A 151 -18.16 14.95 2.75
N ALA A 152 -17.50 13.90 2.24
CA ALA A 152 -17.61 13.51 0.82
C ALA A 152 -18.97 12.86 0.48
N MET A 153 -19.63 12.22 1.46
CA MET A 153 -20.91 11.52 1.29
C MET A 153 -22.01 12.36 0.58
N PRO A 154 -22.28 13.63 0.96
CA PRO A 154 -23.28 14.45 0.25
C PRO A 154 -22.92 14.74 -1.21
N PHE A 155 -21.63 14.76 -1.57
CA PHE A 155 -21.21 15.06 -2.95
C PHE A 155 -21.40 13.90 -3.93
N TYR A 156 -21.55 12.67 -3.42
CA TYR A 156 -21.94 11.53 -4.26
C TYR A 156 -23.33 11.69 -4.88
N PHE A 157 -24.25 12.34 -4.18
CA PHE A 157 -25.61 12.60 -4.68
C PHE A 157 -25.65 13.63 -5.81
N ILE A 158 -24.59 14.43 -5.99
CA ILE A 158 -24.48 15.49 -7.00
C ILE A 158 -23.75 14.98 -8.27
N GLY A 159 -23.33 13.71 -8.30
CA GLY A 159 -22.61 13.11 -9.44
C GLY A 159 -21.12 13.48 -9.54
N ILE A 160 -20.64 14.42 -8.71
CA ILE A 160 -19.22 14.84 -8.64
C ILE A 160 -18.42 13.97 -7.64
N GLY A 161 -19.11 13.12 -6.86
CA GLY A 161 -18.51 12.30 -5.82
C GLY A 161 -17.34 11.43 -6.28
N PHE A 162 -17.33 10.93 -7.51
CA PHE A 162 -16.21 10.14 -8.03
C PHE A 162 -14.90 10.95 -8.11
N ALA A 163 -14.95 12.16 -8.66
CA ALA A 163 -13.79 13.03 -8.76
C ALA A 163 -13.28 13.46 -7.37
N ILE A 164 -14.20 13.82 -6.47
CA ILE A 164 -13.89 14.17 -5.08
C ILE A 164 -13.24 12.99 -4.37
N SER A 165 -13.74 11.78 -4.61
CA SER A 165 -13.21 10.57 -3.98
C SER A 165 -11.81 10.26 -4.46
N ILE A 166 -11.49 10.44 -5.74
CA ILE A 166 -10.11 10.29 -6.21
C ILE A 166 -9.20 11.29 -5.50
N VAL A 167 -9.57 12.57 -5.45
CA VAL A 167 -8.77 13.61 -4.79
C VAL A 167 -8.59 13.31 -3.30
N LEU A 168 -9.67 12.90 -2.63
CA LEU A 168 -9.68 12.58 -1.22
C LEU A 168 -8.80 11.37 -0.89
N ASN A 169 -8.96 10.29 -1.64
CA ASN A 169 -8.16 9.09 -1.49
C ASN A 169 -6.69 9.37 -1.81
N SER A 170 -6.40 10.22 -2.79
CA SER A 170 -5.03 10.63 -3.13
C SER A 170 -4.36 11.36 -1.96
N TYR A 171 -5.10 12.24 -1.28
CA TYR A 171 -4.62 12.93 -0.09
C TYR A 171 -4.39 11.95 1.07
N LEU A 172 -5.36 11.08 1.35
CA LEU A 172 -5.35 10.15 2.48
C LEU A 172 -4.26 9.09 2.31
N LEU A 173 -4.27 8.36 1.20
CA LEU A 173 -3.28 7.32 0.89
C LEU A 173 -1.88 7.92 0.80
N GLY A 174 -1.75 9.07 0.14
CA GLY A 174 -0.46 9.76 0.03
C GLY A 174 0.15 10.04 1.40
N ARG A 175 -0.65 10.59 2.29
CA ARG A 175 -0.22 10.94 3.65
C ARG A 175 0.05 9.73 4.53
N GLU A 176 -0.86 8.76 4.56
CA GLU A 176 -0.75 7.53 5.37
C GLU A 176 0.52 6.74 5.02
N PHE A 177 0.72 6.44 3.74
CA PHE A 177 1.88 5.65 3.31
C PHE A 177 3.19 6.45 3.45
N PHE A 178 3.17 7.77 3.23
CA PHE A 178 4.36 8.60 3.44
C PHE A 178 4.74 8.70 4.92
N GLU A 179 3.78 9.00 5.81
CA GLU A 179 4.01 9.03 7.25
C GLU A 179 4.45 7.66 7.78
N GLY A 180 3.94 6.57 7.21
CA GLY A 180 4.39 5.21 7.52
C GLY A 180 5.83 4.89 7.12
N VAL A 181 6.34 5.47 6.02
CA VAL A 181 7.72 5.27 5.56
C VAL A 181 8.70 6.25 6.19
N ALA A 182 8.35 7.55 6.23
CA ALA A 182 9.18 8.58 6.85
C ALA A 182 9.19 8.43 8.38
N GLY A 183 8.08 8.00 8.97
CA GLY A 183 7.98 7.71 10.40
C GLY A 183 8.89 6.59 10.87
N TYR A 184 9.23 5.65 9.98
CA TYR A 184 10.25 4.63 10.26
C TYR A 184 11.67 5.21 10.47
N HIS A 185 11.94 6.41 9.96
CA HIS A 185 13.26 7.06 10.02
C HIS A 185 13.32 8.21 11.03
N LEU A 186 12.29 9.06 11.05
CA LEU A 186 12.25 10.35 11.76
C LEU A 186 11.22 10.36 12.90
N GLY A 187 10.38 9.33 13.03
CA GLY A 187 9.18 9.35 13.86
C GLY A 187 7.99 10.03 13.16
N LYS A 188 6.76 9.66 13.54
CA LYS A 188 5.53 10.11 12.85
C LYS A 188 5.29 11.62 12.92
N ASP A 189 5.68 12.27 14.01
CA ASP A 189 5.50 13.72 14.18
C ASP A 189 6.33 14.52 13.17
N GLU A 190 7.62 14.22 13.06
CA GLU A 190 8.51 14.85 12.06
C GLU A 190 8.13 14.45 10.63
N ALA A 191 7.69 13.20 10.42
CA ALA A 191 7.19 12.74 9.14
C ALA A 191 5.97 13.53 8.67
N GLY A 192 5.04 13.83 9.58
CA GLY A 192 3.86 14.65 9.31
C GLY A 192 4.23 16.10 8.94
N GLU A 193 5.23 16.68 9.60
CA GLU A 193 5.75 18.01 9.22
C GLU A 193 6.41 18.00 7.84
N LEU A 194 7.21 16.96 7.55
CA LEU A 194 7.87 16.80 6.26
C LEU A 194 6.84 16.66 5.13
N ALA A 195 5.77 15.91 5.36
CA ALA A 195 4.67 15.77 4.42
C ALA A 195 3.97 17.10 4.13
N ARG A 196 3.82 17.96 5.15
CA ARG A 196 3.23 19.31 5.02
C ARG A 196 4.14 20.30 4.30
N LYS A 197 5.47 20.15 4.41
CA LYS A 197 6.44 20.97 3.67
C LYS A 197 6.48 20.61 2.18
N HIS A 198 6.20 19.35 1.81
CA HIS A 198 6.28 18.86 0.44
C HIS A 198 4.96 18.23 -0.10
N PRO A 199 3.83 18.95 -0.05
CA PRO A 199 2.51 18.38 -0.34
C PRO A 199 2.38 17.88 -1.78
N ARG A 200 3.02 18.56 -2.75
CA ARG A 200 2.94 18.19 -4.18
C ARG A 200 3.53 16.81 -4.47
N MET A 201 4.63 16.46 -3.81
CA MET A 201 5.29 15.17 -4.00
C MET A 201 4.51 14.05 -3.31
N VAL A 202 4.02 14.30 -2.09
CA VAL A 202 3.21 13.34 -1.33
C VAL A 202 1.87 13.07 -2.01
N TYR A 203 1.12 14.10 -2.39
CA TYR A 203 -0.17 13.94 -3.08
C TYR A 203 -0.02 13.38 -4.49
N GLY A 204 1.07 13.70 -5.19
CA GLY A 204 1.39 13.09 -6.48
C GLY A 204 1.59 11.58 -6.37
N GLY A 205 2.31 11.13 -5.33
CA GLY A 205 2.44 9.69 -5.03
C GLY A 205 1.11 9.05 -4.63
N GLY A 206 0.34 9.70 -3.76
CA GLY A 206 -0.99 9.24 -3.37
C GLY A 206 -1.98 9.13 -4.52
N PHE A 207 -1.92 10.04 -5.50
CA PHE A 207 -2.72 9.98 -6.71
C PHE A 207 -2.37 8.77 -7.58
N ALA A 208 -1.08 8.51 -7.80
CA ALA A 208 -0.64 7.31 -8.51
C ALA A 208 -1.13 6.03 -7.81
N ILE A 209 -1.01 5.96 -6.48
CA ILE A 209 -1.49 4.83 -5.67
C ILE A 209 -3.01 4.66 -5.81
N THR A 210 -3.77 5.75 -5.76
CA THR A 210 -5.24 5.74 -5.91
C THR A 210 -5.66 5.21 -7.27
N LEU A 211 -4.97 5.61 -8.34
CA LEU A 211 -5.26 5.12 -9.69
C LEU A 211 -4.98 3.61 -9.82
N ILE A 212 -3.92 3.12 -9.18
CA ILE A 212 -3.60 1.69 -9.16
C ILE A 212 -4.66 0.91 -8.37
N SER A 213 -5.16 1.47 -7.26
CA SER A 213 -6.16 0.80 -6.42
C SER A 213 -7.53 0.64 -7.07
N LEU A 214 -7.84 1.46 -8.09
CA LEU A 214 -9.07 1.33 -8.89
C LEU A 214 -9.15 -0.01 -9.63
N ALA A 215 -8.01 -0.63 -9.95
CA ALA A 215 -7.99 -1.94 -10.60
C ALA A 215 -7.96 -3.07 -9.54
N PRO A 216 -8.99 -3.95 -9.45
CA PRO A 216 -9.10 -4.95 -8.39
C PRO A 216 -7.89 -5.89 -8.28
N VAL A 217 -7.33 -6.30 -9.42
CA VAL A 217 -6.15 -7.18 -9.47
C VAL A 217 -4.89 -6.46 -8.96
N LEU A 218 -4.76 -5.16 -9.27
CA LEU A 218 -3.62 -4.37 -8.80
C LEU A 218 -3.78 -3.94 -7.33
N ASN A 219 -5.00 -3.85 -6.84
CA ASN A 219 -5.31 -3.50 -5.45
C ASN A 219 -4.62 -4.43 -4.45
N LEU A 220 -4.50 -5.72 -4.77
CA LEU A 220 -3.72 -6.68 -3.96
C LEU A 220 -2.25 -6.28 -3.76
N PHE A 221 -1.67 -5.60 -4.74
CA PHE A 221 -0.26 -5.19 -4.73
C PHE A 221 -0.06 -3.75 -4.28
N VAL A 222 -1.14 -2.98 -4.10
CA VAL A 222 -1.11 -1.57 -3.71
C VAL A 222 -0.25 -1.33 -2.47
N PRO A 223 -0.36 -2.08 -1.36
CA PRO A 223 0.43 -1.79 -0.16
C PRO A 223 1.93 -1.81 -0.43
N ILE A 224 2.38 -2.77 -1.22
CA ILE A 224 3.80 -2.95 -1.55
C ILE A 224 4.26 -1.86 -2.51
N LEU A 225 3.46 -1.59 -3.56
CA LEU A 225 3.76 -0.55 -4.53
C LEU A 225 3.80 0.84 -3.87
N ALA A 226 2.86 1.11 -2.96
CA ALA A 226 2.78 2.35 -2.20
C ALA A 226 4.03 2.56 -1.35
N VAL A 227 4.44 1.54 -0.59
CA VAL A 227 5.66 1.60 0.25
C VAL A 227 6.90 1.85 -0.61
N VAL A 228 7.10 1.07 -1.68
CA VAL A 228 8.24 1.25 -2.59
C VAL A 228 8.26 2.67 -3.17
N TRP A 229 7.10 3.16 -3.61
CA TRP A 229 6.97 4.50 -4.17
C TRP A 229 7.33 5.57 -3.15
N MET A 230 6.77 5.48 -1.94
CA MET A 230 6.98 6.47 -0.88
C MET A 230 8.41 6.47 -0.33
N VAL A 231 9.13 5.34 -0.35
CA VAL A 231 10.56 5.29 -0.02
C VAL A 231 11.38 6.16 -0.98
N HIS A 232 11.10 6.10 -2.28
CA HIS A 232 11.79 6.92 -3.27
C HIS A 232 11.41 8.41 -3.12
N VAL A 233 10.12 8.70 -2.87
CA VAL A 233 9.66 10.07 -2.60
C VAL A 233 10.36 10.64 -1.36
N TYR A 234 10.48 9.86 -0.29
CA TYR A 234 11.17 10.25 0.94
C TYR A 234 12.64 10.60 0.68
N HIS A 235 13.39 9.72 0.02
CA HIS A 235 14.81 9.98 -0.29
C HIS A 235 14.99 11.19 -1.21
N ARG A 236 14.10 11.38 -2.20
CA ARG A 236 14.11 12.56 -3.07
C ARG A 236 13.88 13.86 -2.28
N ILE A 237 12.97 13.84 -1.30
CA ILE A 237 12.73 15.00 -0.43
C ILE A 237 13.97 15.29 0.43
N GLN A 238 14.60 14.25 0.99
CA GLN A 238 15.83 14.39 1.78
C GLN A 238 17.00 14.95 0.96
N GLU A 239 17.15 14.55 -0.30
CA GLU A 239 18.15 15.10 -1.21
C GLU A 239 17.93 16.58 -1.55
N GLN A 240 16.67 17.03 -1.60
CA GLN A 240 16.32 18.44 -1.84
C GLN A 240 16.45 19.33 -0.60
N GLY A 241 16.46 18.73 0.59
CA GLY A 241 16.59 19.43 1.87
C GLY A 241 18.04 19.71 2.29
N LYS A 242 19.04 19.26 1.52
CA LYS A 242 20.47 19.57 1.69
C LYS A 242 20.90 20.72 0.78
#